data_AF-A0A0L8I028-F1
#
_entry.id   AF-A0A0L8I028-F1
#
_cell.length_a   1.000
_cell.length_b   1.000
_cell.length_c   1.000
_cell.angle_alpha   90.00
_cell.angle_beta   90.00
_cell.angle_gamma   90.00
#
_symmetry.space_group_name_H-M   'P 1'
#
loop_
_entity.id
_entity.type
_entity.pdbx_description
1 polymer ?
#
loop_
_entity_poly.entity_id
_entity_poly.type
_entity_poly.pdbx_seq_one_letter_code
_entity_poly.pdbx_strand_id
1 'polypeptide(L)'
;MLFTKKFYYYPMWDRFFKYLCSGSVVLFMVCLVGASVIGVIVYRVIMSIEYSDNVTEIEGFMITTIASSFLNAVSILLLGTVYTKLANKLTCWENHRTKSSFDDALIIKLFAFHFVNSYSSCFYIAFIRGRFLEHGIMGMGASYQDKCEGSCMSQLSIQVMILMLTKPFPKFLKDVIIPQVIKIWRRIHVKGNFDSKVNNIDDGVTTEGENKKAALETWIQDEERKPVLGDFTLEEFTEKTIQYGYLMLFAASFPLAPLIALITNFIDVRVDANRLLWTYRRPLAFISQDIGMWYPILRFINTVGVISNAFLIAFTSHWSETFSLSKRLWVVIGFEHIVYGVKLLIEIMIPDTTAYVKMVRRQNKMKVSERLKCETKDYHNIVPQDSHRSWFDCNGQLKAFKEPILEEPPEKRNSCSVEDETSSPIELSHSTSCNLSTQKQHRLKRKSLHATEMLNKQKKGSVADDEDDGDSDSAAAKTRDRIINRNRPHSLATAGSISLSLGNHPASNL
;
A
#
# COMPACT_ATOMS: atom_id res chain seq x y z
N MET A 1 18.13 -22.55 -30.21
CA MET A 1 18.61 -22.73 -28.82
C MET A 1 17.39 -22.66 -27.90
N LEU A 2 16.82 -23.81 -27.51
CA LEU A 2 15.72 -23.85 -26.54
C LEU A 2 16.32 -23.64 -25.15
N PHE A 3 16.21 -22.42 -24.60
CA PHE A 3 16.52 -22.19 -23.20
C PHE A 3 15.53 -22.97 -22.33
N THR A 4 15.91 -24.17 -21.89
CA THR A 4 15.16 -24.90 -20.87
C THR A 4 15.28 -24.13 -19.55
N LYS A 5 14.27 -23.34 -19.24
CA LYS A 5 14.17 -22.62 -17.95
C LYS A 5 14.05 -23.64 -16.83
N LYS A 6 15.06 -23.75 -15.96
CA LYS A 6 14.99 -24.54 -14.74
C LYS A 6 14.08 -23.83 -13.73
N PHE A 7 13.10 -24.53 -13.18
CA PHE A 7 12.23 -24.02 -12.13
C PHE A 7 12.51 -24.75 -10.82
N TYR A 8 12.62 -24.00 -9.72
CA TYR A 8 12.65 -24.56 -8.37
C TYR A 8 11.24 -25.03 -7.99
N TYR A 9 11.10 -26.32 -7.69
CA TYR A 9 9.85 -26.92 -7.23
C TYR A 9 9.87 -27.06 -5.71
N TYR A 10 8.77 -26.68 -5.07
CA TYR A 10 8.57 -26.89 -3.64
C TYR A 10 7.34 -27.80 -3.46
N PRO A 11 7.46 -28.91 -2.70
CA PRO A 11 6.41 -29.90 -2.55
C PRO A 11 5.10 -29.31 -2.01
N MET A 12 3.99 -29.75 -2.61
CA MET A 12 2.64 -29.23 -2.30
C MET A 12 2.20 -29.58 -0.88
N TRP A 13 2.48 -30.80 -0.41
CA TRP A 13 2.08 -31.26 0.92
C TRP A 13 2.76 -30.48 2.05
N ASP A 14 4.08 -30.26 1.95
CA ASP A 14 4.80 -29.46 2.94
C ASP A 14 4.32 -28.01 2.95
N ARG A 15 3.92 -27.49 1.79
CA ARG A 15 3.35 -26.14 1.69
C ARG A 15 1.98 -26.07 2.37
N PHE A 16 1.14 -27.07 2.13
CA PHE A 16 -0.18 -27.16 2.74
C PHE A 16 -0.10 -27.23 4.26
N PHE A 17 0.76 -28.08 4.83
CA PHE A 17 0.97 -28.14 6.28
C PHE A 17 1.48 -26.82 6.87
N LYS A 18 2.38 -26.13 6.16
CA LYS A 18 2.84 -24.80 6.57
C LYS A 18 1.72 -23.75 6.54
N TYR A 19 0.89 -23.75 5.50
CA TYR A 19 -0.28 -22.86 5.42
C TYR A 19 -1.30 -23.16 6.51
N LEU A 20 -1.55 -24.43 6.82
CA LEU A 20 -2.46 -24.82 7.88
C LEU A 20 -1.95 -24.37 9.27
N CYS A 21 -0.66 -24.60 9.56
CA CYS A 21 -0.04 -24.20 10.82
C CYS A 21 0.03 -22.66 10.96
N SER A 22 0.40 -21.95 9.90
CA SER A 22 0.37 -20.49 9.90
C SER A 22 -1.06 -19.96 10.08
N GLY A 23 -2.03 -20.54 9.39
CA GLY A 23 -3.44 -20.24 9.53
C GLY A 23 -3.96 -20.44 10.96
N SER A 24 -3.58 -21.54 11.63
CA SER A 24 -3.98 -21.78 13.02
C SER A 24 -3.35 -20.79 13.99
N VAL A 25 -2.07 -20.40 13.78
CA VAL A 25 -1.42 -19.35 14.61
C VAL A 25 -2.10 -18.00 14.42
N VAL A 26 -2.45 -17.64 13.19
CA VAL A 26 -3.18 -16.40 12.88
C VAL A 26 -4.57 -16.43 13.53
N LEU A 27 -5.31 -17.52 13.40
CA LEU A 27 -6.63 -17.67 14.02
C LEU A 27 -6.55 -17.53 15.55
N PHE A 28 -5.59 -18.21 16.18
CA PHE A 28 -5.37 -18.10 17.62
C PHE A 28 -5.09 -16.65 18.05
N MET A 29 -4.23 -15.94 17.34
CA MET A 29 -3.92 -14.54 17.65
C MET A 29 -5.12 -13.62 17.45
N VAL A 30 -5.91 -13.84 16.41
CA VAL A 30 -7.15 -13.08 16.16
C VAL A 30 -8.16 -13.33 17.28
N CYS A 31 -8.33 -14.57 17.73
CA CYS A 31 -9.18 -14.90 18.88
C CYS A 31 -8.69 -14.26 20.17
N LEU A 32 -7.37 -14.25 20.41
CA LEU A 32 -6.76 -13.61 21.59
C LEU A 32 -7.08 -12.12 21.64
N VAL A 33 -6.98 -11.42 20.51
CA VAL A 33 -7.31 -10.00 20.40
C VAL A 33 -8.81 -9.75 20.61
N GLY A 34 -9.65 -10.59 20.00
CA GLY A 34 -11.10 -10.52 20.23
C GLY A 34 -11.43 -10.68 21.72
N ALA A 35 -10.82 -11.66 22.37
CA ALA A 35 -10.97 -11.91 23.80
C ALA A 35 -10.43 -10.76 24.66
N SER A 36 -9.31 -10.13 24.30
CA SER A 36 -8.76 -9.00 25.05
C SER A 36 -9.66 -7.77 24.96
N VAL A 37 -10.21 -7.47 23.78
CA VAL A 37 -11.15 -6.35 23.59
C VAL A 37 -12.45 -6.59 24.37
N ILE A 38 -13.01 -7.80 24.31
CA ILE A 38 -14.18 -8.18 25.10
C ILE A 38 -13.85 -8.11 26.60
N GLY A 39 -12.67 -8.61 27.00
CA GLY A 39 -12.20 -8.58 28.38
C GLY A 39 -12.09 -7.16 28.95
N VAL A 40 -11.58 -6.20 28.18
CA VAL A 40 -11.54 -4.78 28.58
C VAL A 40 -12.96 -4.24 28.80
N ILE A 41 -13.89 -4.58 27.91
CA ILE A 41 -15.28 -4.11 28.01
C ILE A 41 -15.95 -4.71 29.26
N VAL A 42 -15.76 -6.01 29.50
CA VAL A 42 -16.27 -6.70 30.70
C VAL A 42 -15.64 -6.11 31.96
N TYR A 43 -14.32 -5.88 31.97
CA TYR A 43 -13.62 -5.26 33.09
C TYR A 43 -14.19 -3.89 33.42
N ARG A 44 -14.45 -3.05 32.40
CA ARG A 44 -15.09 -1.74 32.59
C ARG A 44 -16.45 -1.87 33.27
N VAL A 45 -17.28 -2.83 32.85
CA VAL A 45 -18.62 -3.06 33.42
C VAL A 45 -18.52 -3.51 34.87
N ILE A 46 -17.68 -4.50 35.18
CA ILE A 46 -17.49 -5.01 36.55
C ILE A 46 -17.02 -3.89 37.48
N MET A 47 -15.98 -3.16 37.08
CA MET A 47 -15.43 -2.06 37.89
C MET A 47 -16.45 -0.93 38.06
N SER A 48 -17.29 -0.66 37.07
CA SER A 48 -18.35 0.36 37.20
C SER A 48 -19.44 -0.02 38.20
N ILE A 49 -19.61 -1.29 38.53
CA ILE A 49 -20.63 -1.75 39.48
C ILE A 49 -20.02 -1.89 40.87
N GLU A 50 -18.89 -2.59 40.99
CA GLU A 50 -18.27 -2.92 42.29
C GLU A 50 -17.67 -1.70 43.00
N TYR A 51 -17.23 -0.70 42.24
CA TYR A 51 -16.55 0.48 42.77
C TYR A 51 -17.44 1.74 42.84
N SER A 52 -18.67 1.68 42.32
CA SER A 52 -19.62 2.81 42.36
C SER A 52 -20.19 3.07 43.76
N ASP A 53 -20.18 2.07 44.65
CA ASP A 53 -20.78 2.21 45.99
C ASP A 53 -19.82 2.81 47.03
N ASN A 54 -18.51 2.76 46.81
CA ASN A 54 -17.51 3.06 47.84
C ASN A 54 -16.73 4.37 47.64
N VAL A 55 -16.93 5.08 46.53
CA VAL A 55 -16.08 6.23 46.14
C VAL A 55 -16.92 7.35 45.50
N THR A 56 -16.45 8.60 45.61
CA THR A 56 -17.06 9.76 44.94
C THR A 56 -17.22 9.51 43.43
N GLU A 57 -18.33 9.98 42.83
CA GLU A 57 -18.66 9.75 41.40
C GLU A 57 -17.51 10.12 40.45
N ILE A 58 -16.71 11.14 40.81
CA ILE A 58 -15.59 11.63 40.00
C ILE A 58 -14.40 10.66 40.05
N GLU A 59 -14.02 10.18 41.22
CA GLU A 59 -12.91 9.22 41.37
C GLU A 59 -13.27 7.84 40.79
N GLY A 60 -14.52 7.41 40.95
CA GLY A 60 -15.06 6.20 40.32
C GLY A 60 -15.03 6.28 38.80
N PHE A 61 -15.47 7.41 38.22
CA PHE A 61 -15.41 7.64 36.77
C PHE A 61 -13.97 7.66 36.24
N MET A 62 -13.05 8.33 36.94
CA MET A 62 -11.64 8.43 36.56
C MET A 62 -10.96 7.06 36.57
N ILE A 63 -11.11 6.28 37.64
CA ILE A 63 -10.47 4.96 37.76
C ILE A 63 -11.06 3.99 36.72
N THR A 64 -12.38 3.92 36.60
CA THR A 64 -13.04 2.96 35.70
C THR A 64 -12.80 3.27 34.23
N THR A 65 -12.87 4.54 33.83
CA THR A 65 -12.81 4.93 32.41
C THR A 65 -11.38 5.16 31.93
N ILE A 66 -10.53 5.83 32.71
CA ILE A 66 -9.16 6.13 32.28
C ILE A 66 -8.29 4.88 32.37
N ALA A 67 -8.37 4.11 33.46
CA ALA A 67 -7.52 2.93 33.60
C ALA A 67 -7.88 1.85 32.56
N SER A 68 -9.17 1.59 32.31
CA SER A 68 -9.60 0.63 31.28
C SER A 68 -9.19 1.08 29.87
N SER A 69 -9.34 2.37 29.54
CA SER A 69 -8.92 2.94 28.26
C SER A 69 -7.41 2.87 28.06
N PHE A 70 -6.63 3.15 29.13
CA PHE A 70 -5.18 3.06 29.09
C PHE A 70 -4.69 1.62 28.92
N LEU A 71 -5.22 0.66 29.69
CA LEU A 71 -4.89 -0.75 29.57
C LEU A 71 -5.24 -1.29 28.17
N ASN A 72 -6.37 -0.88 27.61
CA ASN A 72 -6.77 -1.23 26.25
C ASN A 72 -5.80 -0.66 25.21
N ALA A 73 -5.44 0.62 25.33
CA ALA A 73 -4.49 1.27 24.43
C ALA A 73 -3.12 0.56 24.46
N VAL A 74 -2.60 0.26 25.65
CA VAL A 74 -1.34 -0.47 25.84
C VAL A 74 -1.44 -1.88 25.23
N SER A 75 -2.54 -2.59 25.48
CA SER A 75 -2.77 -3.93 24.93
C SER A 75 -2.76 -3.93 23.40
N ILE A 76 -3.49 -3.00 22.78
CA ILE A 76 -3.57 -2.88 21.31
C ILE A 76 -2.22 -2.54 20.69
N LEU A 77 -1.46 -1.60 21.29
CA LEU A 77 -0.14 -1.19 20.78
C LEU A 77 0.87 -2.34 20.87
N LEU A 78 0.88 -3.06 22.00
CA LEU A 78 1.79 -4.17 22.23
C LEU A 78 1.45 -5.36 21.31
N LEU A 79 0.18 -5.78 21.30
CA LEU A 79 -0.29 -6.89 20.47
C LEU A 79 -0.11 -6.59 18.98
N GLY A 80 -0.38 -5.36 18.53
CA GLY A 80 -0.17 -4.94 17.14
C GLY A 80 1.28 -5.05 16.70
N THR A 81 2.22 -4.56 17.52
CA THR A 81 3.65 -4.60 17.20
C THR A 81 4.17 -6.04 17.14
N VAL A 82 3.75 -6.88 18.10
CA VAL A 82 4.11 -8.31 18.14
C VAL A 82 3.51 -9.04 16.94
N TYR A 83 2.25 -8.76 16.61
CA TYR A 83 1.56 -9.42 15.51
C TYR A 83 2.20 -9.10 14.16
N THR A 84 2.56 -7.85 13.86
CA THR A 84 3.19 -7.49 12.58
C THR A 84 4.55 -8.20 12.41
N LYS A 85 5.34 -8.31 13.48
CA LYS A 85 6.60 -9.07 13.44
C LYS A 85 6.36 -10.56 13.23
N LEU A 86 5.36 -11.12 13.91
CA LEU A 86 4.98 -12.52 13.79
C LEU A 86 4.45 -12.85 12.39
N ALA A 87 3.56 -12.02 11.84
CA ALA A 87 2.99 -12.18 10.50
C ALA A 87 4.08 -12.18 9.41
N ASN A 88 5.07 -11.30 9.52
CA ASN A 88 6.23 -11.29 8.63
C ASN A 88 7.06 -12.59 8.78
N LYS A 89 7.36 -13.01 10.01
CA LYS A 89 8.13 -14.24 10.26
C LYS A 89 7.40 -15.50 9.78
N LEU A 90 6.09 -15.58 9.98
CA LEU A 90 5.22 -16.65 9.48
C LEU A 90 5.20 -16.69 7.95
N THR A 91 5.05 -15.54 7.31
CA THR A 91 5.00 -15.46 5.84
C THR A 91 6.36 -15.78 5.20
N CYS A 92 7.47 -15.48 5.87
CA CYS A 92 8.80 -15.96 5.47
C CYS A 92 8.91 -17.50 5.62
N TRP A 93 8.36 -18.07 6.69
CA TRP A 93 8.38 -19.51 6.94
C TRP A 93 7.53 -20.31 5.93
N GLU A 94 6.43 -19.71 5.46
CA GLU A 94 5.56 -20.24 4.41
C GLU A 94 6.25 -20.40 3.04
N ASN A 95 7.37 -19.70 2.80
CA ASN A 95 8.20 -19.80 1.61
C ASN A 95 7.43 -19.62 0.27
N HIS A 96 6.95 -18.40 0.02
CA HIS A 96 6.28 -18.05 -1.23
C HIS A 96 7.25 -17.90 -2.40
N ARG A 97 6.83 -18.33 -3.60
CA ARG A 97 7.68 -18.35 -4.81
C ARG A 97 7.98 -16.95 -5.35
N THR A 98 7.04 -16.01 -5.23
CA THR A 98 7.13 -14.67 -5.81
C THR A 98 6.85 -13.63 -4.74
N LYS A 99 7.45 -12.44 -4.87
CA LYS A 99 7.20 -11.31 -3.96
C LYS A 99 5.72 -10.90 -3.92
N SER A 100 5.01 -10.90 -5.06
CA SER A 100 3.55 -10.65 -5.10
C SER A 100 2.80 -11.63 -4.18
N SER A 101 2.96 -12.94 -4.39
CA SER A 101 2.32 -13.96 -3.53
C SER A 101 2.71 -13.86 -2.05
N PHE A 102 3.92 -13.39 -1.74
CA PHE A 102 4.33 -13.12 -0.36
C PHE A 102 3.55 -11.92 0.21
N ASP A 103 3.48 -10.82 -0.53
CA ASP A 103 2.78 -9.60 -0.12
C ASP A 103 1.27 -9.84 0.00
N ASP A 104 0.69 -10.59 -0.94
CA ASP A 104 -0.70 -11.02 -0.94
C ASP A 104 -1.05 -11.83 0.32
N ALA A 105 -0.20 -12.80 0.69
CA ALA A 105 -0.39 -13.59 1.89
C ALA A 105 -0.14 -12.79 3.18
N LEU A 106 0.73 -11.78 3.15
CA LEU A 106 0.98 -10.89 4.28
C LEU A 106 -0.22 -9.95 4.50
N ILE A 107 -0.78 -9.39 3.42
CA ILE A 107 -1.96 -8.51 3.42
C ILE A 107 -3.13 -9.21 4.11
N ILE A 108 -3.44 -10.46 3.75
CA ILE A 108 -4.57 -11.20 4.36
C ILE A 108 -4.39 -11.35 5.87
N LYS A 109 -3.19 -11.72 6.33
CA LYS A 109 -2.90 -11.92 7.76
C LYS A 109 -3.05 -10.61 8.53
N LEU A 110 -2.39 -9.55 8.06
CA LEU A 110 -2.47 -8.23 8.68
C LEU A 110 -3.91 -7.70 8.69
N PHE A 111 -4.63 -7.84 7.57
CA PHE A 111 -6.02 -7.42 7.49
C PHE A 111 -6.90 -8.16 8.50
N ALA A 112 -6.77 -9.48 8.67
CA ALA A 112 -7.56 -10.24 9.64
C ALA A 112 -7.40 -9.71 11.07
N PHE A 113 -6.17 -9.39 11.48
CA PHE A 113 -5.87 -8.78 12.77
C PHE A 113 -6.47 -7.37 12.89
N HIS A 114 -6.24 -6.51 11.90
CA HIS A 114 -6.75 -5.14 11.90
C HIS A 114 -8.28 -5.11 11.87
N PHE A 115 -8.92 -6.03 11.16
CA PHE A 115 -10.37 -6.18 11.09
C PHE A 115 -10.96 -6.45 12.47
N VAL A 116 -10.49 -7.50 13.15
CA VAL A 116 -11.00 -7.85 14.49
C VAL A 116 -10.70 -6.75 15.50
N ASN A 117 -9.47 -6.23 15.52
CA ASN A 117 -9.12 -5.16 16.45
C ASN A 117 -9.95 -3.87 16.23
N SER A 118 -10.31 -3.57 14.99
CA SER A 118 -11.03 -2.34 14.65
C SER A 118 -12.53 -2.44 14.87
N TYR A 119 -13.14 -3.58 14.54
CA TYR A 119 -14.59 -3.71 14.52
C TYR A 119 -15.17 -4.47 15.71
N SER A 120 -14.36 -5.18 16.51
CA SER A 120 -14.89 -6.00 17.64
C SER A 120 -15.69 -5.18 18.63
N SER A 121 -15.25 -3.96 18.96
CA SER A 121 -15.99 -3.09 19.89
C SER A 121 -17.35 -2.65 19.31
N CYS A 122 -17.40 -2.31 18.03
CA CYS A 122 -18.65 -2.00 17.33
C CYS A 122 -19.57 -3.22 17.23
N PHE A 123 -19.04 -4.40 16.91
CA PHE A 123 -19.80 -5.66 16.87
C PHE A 123 -20.36 -6.04 18.24
N TYR A 124 -19.59 -5.83 19.30
CA TYR A 124 -20.06 -6.02 20.67
C TYR A 124 -21.27 -5.12 20.98
N ILE A 125 -21.15 -3.82 20.71
CA ILE A 125 -22.24 -2.84 20.95
C ILE A 125 -23.47 -3.17 20.09
N ALA A 126 -23.25 -3.59 18.83
CA ALA A 126 -24.32 -3.88 17.89
C ALA A 126 -25.14 -5.12 18.26
N PHE A 127 -24.47 -6.23 18.61
CA PHE A 127 -25.10 -7.56 18.64
C PHE A 127 -25.07 -8.24 20.01
N ILE A 128 -24.07 -7.97 20.84
CA ILE A 128 -23.87 -8.69 22.11
C ILE A 128 -24.48 -7.90 23.27
N ARG A 129 -24.27 -6.58 23.29
CA ARG A 129 -24.71 -5.69 24.35
C ARG A 129 -26.24 -5.76 24.56
N GLY A 130 -26.65 -5.97 25.81
CA GLY A 130 -28.06 -5.98 26.22
C GLY A 130 -28.91 -7.20 25.81
N ARG A 131 -28.36 -8.21 25.11
CA ARG A 131 -29.17 -9.33 24.58
C ARG A 131 -28.82 -10.72 25.12
N PHE A 132 -27.54 -11.08 25.10
CA PHE A 132 -27.11 -12.44 25.44
C PHE A 132 -26.83 -12.63 26.94
N LEU A 133 -27.12 -11.62 27.76
CA LEU A 133 -26.72 -11.53 29.16
C LEU A 133 -27.93 -11.39 30.10
N GLU A 134 -29.04 -12.08 29.82
CA GLU A 134 -30.21 -12.09 30.71
C GLU A 134 -29.87 -12.63 32.12
N HIS A 135 -28.83 -13.47 32.24
CA HIS A 135 -28.33 -14.02 33.51
C HIS A 135 -27.11 -13.24 34.07
N GLY A 136 -26.84 -12.03 33.56
CA GLY A 136 -25.63 -11.27 33.87
C GLY A 136 -24.39 -11.78 33.12
N ILE A 137 -23.32 -10.98 33.10
CA ILE A 137 -22.03 -11.37 32.50
C ILE A 137 -21.53 -12.64 33.18
N MET A 138 -21.37 -13.73 32.41
CA MET A 138 -20.90 -15.05 32.89
C MET A 138 -21.66 -15.60 34.12
N GLY A 139 -22.94 -15.31 34.27
CA GLY A 139 -23.74 -15.83 35.39
C GLY A 139 -23.50 -15.15 36.74
N MET A 140 -22.84 -13.98 36.77
CA MET A 140 -22.61 -13.20 38.00
C MET A 140 -23.87 -12.49 38.55
N GLY A 141 -25.06 -12.72 37.98
CA GLY A 141 -26.33 -12.20 38.48
C GLY A 141 -26.82 -10.92 37.79
N ALA A 142 -28.07 -10.55 38.07
CA ALA A 142 -28.83 -9.52 37.35
C ALA A 142 -28.29 -8.08 37.50
N SER A 143 -27.45 -7.81 38.51
CA SER A 143 -26.80 -6.50 38.68
C SER A 143 -25.68 -6.24 37.66
N TYR A 144 -25.11 -7.29 37.05
CA TYR A 144 -24.05 -7.19 36.04
C TYR A 144 -24.59 -7.20 34.60
N GLN A 145 -25.73 -6.54 34.37
CA GLN A 145 -26.31 -6.41 33.05
C GLN A 145 -25.90 -5.07 32.41
N ASP A 146 -25.07 -5.14 31.36
CA ASP A 146 -24.74 -3.98 30.52
C ASP A 146 -25.95 -3.60 29.65
N LYS A 147 -26.86 -2.79 30.22
CA LYS A 147 -28.03 -2.25 29.54
C LYS A 147 -27.63 -1.00 28.72
N CYS A 148 -28.26 -0.83 27.57
CA CYS A 148 -28.15 0.42 26.83
C CYS A 148 -29.01 1.48 27.53
N GLU A 149 -28.38 2.51 28.09
CA GLU A 149 -29.06 3.75 28.43
C GLU A 149 -29.43 4.47 27.13
N GLY A 150 -30.69 4.34 26.70
CA GLY A 150 -31.20 4.83 25.41
C GLY A 150 -31.10 3.80 24.27
N SER A 151 -31.14 4.26 23.02
CA SER A 151 -31.05 3.36 21.85
C SER A 151 -29.61 2.87 21.65
N CYS A 152 -29.38 1.56 21.64
CA CYS A 152 -28.05 1.00 21.33
C CYS A 152 -27.53 1.46 19.95
N MET A 153 -28.44 1.83 19.04
CA MET A 153 -28.10 2.35 17.72
C MET A 153 -27.37 3.69 17.77
N SER A 154 -27.78 4.61 18.66
CA SER A 154 -27.13 5.92 18.80
C SER A 154 -25.75 5.80 19.42
N GLN A 155 -25.58 4.89 20.40
CA GLN A 155 -24.27 4.58 20.98
C GLN A 155 -23.32 4.01 19.93
N LEU A 156 -23.80 3.11 19.06
CA LEU A 156 -23.04 2.60 17.92
C LEU A 156 -22.66 3.72 16.94
N SER A 157 -23.57 4.62 16.62
CA SER A 157 -23.30 5.77 15.74
C SER A 157 -22.20 6.67 16.31
N ILE A 158 -22.28 7.01 17.60
CA ILE A 158 -21.27 7.83 18.28
C ILE A 158 -19.91 7.11 18.27
N GLN A 159 -19.90 5.80 18.55
CA GLN A 159 -18.68 5.00 18.51
C GLN A 159 -18.03 5.01 17.12
N VAL A 160 -18.81 4.79 16.06
CA VAL A 160 -18.30 4.81 14.67
C VAL A 160 -17.78 6.21 14.32
N MET A 161 -18.49 7.28 14.69
CA MET A 161 -18.05 8.65 14.48
C MET A 161 -16.71 8.93 15.16
N ILE A 162 -16.56 8.57 16.44
CA ILE A 162 -15.30 8.72 17.18
C ILE A 162 -14.18 7.94 16.50
N LEU A 163 -14.42 6.68 16.12
CA LEU A 163 -13.40 5.86 15.45
C LEU A 163 -12.97 6.44 14.09
N MET A 164 -13.89 7.01 13.31
CA MET A 164 -13.58 7.65 12.03
C MET A 164 -12.76 8.94 12.17
N LEU A 165 -12.95 9.69 13.27
CA LEU A 165 -12.20 10.92 13.53
C LEU A 165 -10.85 10.64 14.22
N THR A 166 -10.83 9.74 15.19
CA THR A 166 -9.65 9.49 16.03
C THR A 166 -8.65 8.54 15.38
N LYS A 167 -9.06 7.54 14.59
CA LYS A 167 -8.10 6.59 14.01
C LYS A 167 -7.08 7.20 13.03
N PRO A 168 -7.45 8.14 12.15
CA PRO A 168 -6.48 8.80 11.27
C PRO A 168 -5.52 9.74 12.04
N PHE A 169 -5.86 10.12 13.28
CA PHE A 169 -5.16 11.18 14.01
C PHE A 169 -3.68 10.88 14.32
N PRO A 170 -3.26 9.70 14.80
CA PRO A 170 -1.84 9.40 15.04
C PRO A 170 -0.99 9.53 13.78
N LYS A 171 -1.52 9.13 12.63
CA LYS A 171 -0.85 9.26 11.34
C LYS A 171 -0.78 10.72 10.91
N PHE A 172 -1.87 11.47 11.04
CA PHE A 172 -1.86 12.92 10.79
C PHE A 172 -0.82 13.65 11.65
N LEU A 173 -0.70 13.29 12.94
CA LEU A 173 0.34 13.83 13.82
C LEU A 173 1.75 13.52 13.28
N LYS A 174 2.01 12.25 12.98
CA LYS A 174 3.31 11.78 12.49
C LYS A 174 3.70 12.41 11.15
N ASP A 175 2.75 12.55 10.24
CA ASP A 175 3.02 12.86 8.84
C ASP A 175 2.91 14.35 8.53
N VAL A 176 2.07 15.09 9.27
CA VAL A 176 1.86 16.53 9.07
C VAL A 176 2.47 17.35 10.19
N ILE A 177 2.13 17.05 11.45
CA ILE A 177 2.48 17.91 12.58
C ILE A 177 3.98 17.80 12.93
N ILE A 178 4.51 16.58 13.11
CA ILE A 178 5.92 16.38 13.50
C ILE A 178 6.90 17.04 12.51
N PRO A 179 6.78 16.87 11.19
CA PRO A 179 7.71 17.50 10.24
C PRO A 179 7.66 19.03 10.27
N GLN A 180 6.48 19.63 10.50
CA GLN A 180 6.33 21.08 10.61
C GLN A 180 6.97 21.60 11.90
N VAL A 181 6.76 20.90 13.03
CA VAL A 181 7.39 21.24 14.31
C VAL A 181 8.91 21.18 14.21
N ILE A 182 9.48 20.13 13.61
CA ILE A 182 10.94 20.01 13.42
C ILE A 182 11.49 21.13 12.52
N LYS A 183 10.75 21.53 11.48
CA LYS A 183 11.15 22.66 10.61
C LYS A 183 11.15 23.99 11.37
N ILE A 184 10.10 24.26 12.15
CA ILE A 184 9.99 25.47 12.97
C ILE A 184 11.10 25.49 14.03
N TRP A 185 11.31 24.37 14.72
CA TRP A 185 12.34 24.24 15.76
C TRP A 185 13.75 24.46 15.21
N ARG A 186 14.09 23.86 14.06
CA ARG A 186 15.36 24.11 13.37
C ARG A 186 15.53 25.57 12.97
N ARG A 187 14.48 26.23 12.47
CA ARG A 187 14.56 27.67 12.10
C ARG A 187 14.87 28.54 13.32
N ILE A 188 14.22 28.29 14.46
CA ILE A 188 14.46 29.04 15.70
C ILE A 188 15.87 28.78 16.23
N HIS A 189 16.29 27.51 16.29
CA HIS A 189 17.58 27.14 16.87
C HIS A 189 18.78 27.54 15.99
N VAL A 190 18.65 27.48 14.64
CA VAL A 190 19.72 27.87 13.71
C VAL A 190 19.83 29.39 13.58
N LYS A 191 18.73 30.16 13.67
CA LYS A 191 18.81 31.65 13.70
C LYS A 191 19.62 32.15 14.89
N GLY A 192 19.51 31.50 16.06
CA GLY A 192 20.29 31.84 17.25
C GLY A 192 21.80 31.62 17.11
N ASN A 193 22.25 30.72 16.22
CA ASN A 193 23.68 30.41 16.01
C ASN A 193 24.28 31.04 14.74
N PHE A 194 23.46 31.54 13.80
CA PHE A 194 23.92 32.05 12.50
C PHE A 194 24.19 33.56 12.49
N ASP A 195 23.51 34.35 13.33
CA ASP A 195 23.75 35.81 13.45
C ASP A 195 25.18 36.16 13.90
N SER A 196 25.93 35.23 14.51
CA SER A 196 27.34 35.46 14.87
C SER A 196 28.36 35.15 13.77
N LYS A 197 27.99 34.52 12.64
CA LYS A 197 28.97 33.96 11.68
C LYS A 197 28.97 34.59 10.28
N VAL A 198 28.04 35.51 9.99
CA VAL A 198 27.84 36.10 8.64
C VAL A 198 28.78 37.28 8.33
N ASN A 199 29.53 37.80 9.30
CA ASN A 199 30.35 39.00 9.07
C ASN A 199 31.70 38.78 8.35
N ASN A 200 32.03 37.56 7.87
CA ASN A 200 33.38 37.25 7.36
C ASN A 200 33.41 36.30 6.15
N ILE A 201 32.68 36.55 5.05
CA ILE A 201 32.93 35.83 3.80
C ILE A 201 32.85 36.80 2.61
N ASP A 202 34.01 37.07 2.02
CA ASP A 202 34.22 37.86 0.80
C ASP A 202 33.68 37.16 -0.45
N ASP A 203 33.18 37.99 -1.37
CA ASP A 203 32.54 37.62 -2.64
C ASP A 203 33.56 37.09 -3.68
N GLY A 204 33.67 35.76 -3.77
CA GLY A 204 34.38 35.08 -4.85
C GLY A 204 33.48 34.84 -6.07
N VAL A 205 33.82 35.45 -7.21
CA VAL A 205 33.17 35.26 -8.52
C VAL A 205 33.30 33.80 -8.95
N THR A 206 32.23 33.02 -8.74
CA THR A 206 32.12 31.62 -9.16
C THR A 206 31.48 31.54 -10.54
N THR A 207 32.06 30.74 -11.44
CA THR A 207 31.52 30.55 -12.78
C THR A 207 30.17 29.82 -12.74
N GLU A 208 29.23 30.20 -13.61
CA GLU A 208 27.84 29.72 -13.61
C GLU A 208 27.69 28.18 -13.68
N GLY A 209 28.71 27.47 -14.17
CA GLY A 209 28.77 26.01 -14.24
C GLY A 209 29.17 25.33 -12.91
N GLU A 210 30.01 25.96 -12.10
CA GLU A 210 30.43 25.46 -10.78
C GLU A 210 29.28 25.59 -9.78
N ASN A 211 28.54 26.69 -9.85
CA ASN A 211 27.34 26.91 -9.03
C ASN A 211 26.24 25.86 -9.31
N LYS A 212 26.07 25.45 -10.56
CA LYS A 212 25.12 24.38 -10.93
C LYS A 212 25.56 23.00 -10.41
N LYS A 213 26.86 22.71 -10.40
CA LYS A 213 27.40 21.47 -9.82
C LYS A 213 27.26 21.45 -8.30
N ALA A 214 27.63 22.53 -7.62
CA ALA A 214 27.46 22.66 -6.17
C ALA A 214 25.97 22.54 -5.75
N ALA A 215 25.07 23.16 -6.52
CA ALA A 215 23.62 23.02 -6.28
C ALA A 215 23.12 21.60 -6.52
N LEU A 216 23.60 20.91 -7.56
CA LEU A 216 23.26 19.51 -7.83
C LEU A 216 23.77 18.57 -6.73
N GLU A 217 25.01 18.74 -6.30
CA GLU A 217 25.60 17.93 -5.21
C GLU A 217 24.83 18.13 -3.89
N THR A 218 24.46 19.37 -3.58
CA THR A 218 23.62 19.68 -2.41
C THR A 218 22.26 18.99 -2.52
N TRP A 219 21.63 19.01 -3.70
CA TRP A 219 20.35 18.33 -3.93
C TRP A 219 20.46 16.81 -3.77
N ILE A 220 21.53 16.19 -4.30
CA ILE A 220 21.77 14.75 -4.15
C ILE A 220 21.94 14.39 -2.66
N GLN A 221 22.74 15.16 -1.92
CA GLN A 221 22.95 14.94 -0.49
C GLN A 221 21.65 15.08 0.31
N ASP A 222 20.80 16.05 -0.02
CA ASP A 222 19.50 16.23 0.64
C ASP A 222 18.51 15.11 0.29
N GLU A 223 18.56 14.56 -0.92
CA GLU A 223 17.75 13.39 -1.31
C GLU A 223 18.21 12.11 -0.61
N GLU A 224 19.52 11.91 -0.42
CA GLU A 224 20.09 10.77 0.31
C GLU A 224 19.78 10.80 1.81
N ARG A 225 19.61 12.00 2.40
CA ARG A 225 19.20 12.18 3.80
C ARG A 225 17.75 11.80 4.05
N LYS A 226 16.90 11.70 3.02
CA LYS A 226 15.48 11.33 3.20
C LYS A 226 15.36 9.85 3.58
N PRO A 227 14.40 9.50 4.46
CA PRO A 227 14.12 8.11 4.77
C PRO A 227 13.65 7.34 3.53
N VAL A 228 13.91 6.04 3.52
CA VAL A 228 13.36 5.12 2.52
C VAL A 228 11.85 4.94 2.73
N LEU A 229 11.10 4.76 1.64
CA LEU A 229 9.64 4.70 1.66
C LEU A 229 9.07 3.49 2.44
N GLY A 230 9.82 2.38 2.55
CA GLY A 230 9.37 1.17 3.24
C GLY A 230 8.09 0.56 2.62
N ASP A 231 7.29 -0.12 3.43
CA ASP A 231 6.01 -0.74 3.03
C ASP A 231 4.84 0.25 3.03
N PHE A 232 5.07 1.47 2.54
CA PHE A 232 4.08 2.55 2.48
C PHE A 232 2.72 2.10 1.93
N THR A 233 2.72 1.43 0.77
CA THR A 233 1.47 1.04 0.09
C THR A 233 0.61 0.12 0.96
N LEU A 234 1.22 -0.80 1.72
CA LEU A 234 0.54 -1.73 2.59
C LEU A 234 -0.16 -1.00 3.74
N GLU A 235 0.54 -0.09 4.41
CA GLU A 235 -0.02 0.71 5.51
C GLU A 235 -1.17 1.60 5.02
N GLU A 236 -0.98 2.27 3.88
CA GLU A 236 -2.00 3.13 3.26
C GLU A 236 -3.26 2.38 2.89
N PHE A 237 -3.13 1.28 2.14
CA PHE A 237 -4.30 0.49 1.76
C PHE A 237 -4.98 -0.16 2.97
N THR A 238 -4.23 -0.55 4.01
CA THR A 238 -4.82 -1.08 5.24
C THR A 238 -5.72 -0.04 5.89
N GLU A 239 -5.23 1.20 6.06
CA GLU A 239 -6.02 2.28 6.64
C GLU A 239 -7.28 2.59 5.82
N LYS A 240 -7.14 2.71 4.50
CA LYS A 240 -8.28 2.97 3.60
C LYS A 240 -9.30 1.86 3.60
N THR A 241 -8.85 0.60 3.64
CA THR A 241 -9.73 -0.56 3.70
C THR A 241 -10.48 -0.61 5.02
N ILE A 242 -9.83 -0.27 6.14
CA ILE A 242 -10.50 -0.20 7.44
C ILE A 242 -11.51 0.95 7.51
N GLN A 243 -11.18 2.11 6.94
CA GLN A 243 -12.10 3.23 6.81
C GLN A 243 -13.33 2.85 5.97
N TYR A 244 -13.12 2.17 4.84
CA TYR A 244 -14.19 1.66 3.99
C TYR A 244 -15.10 0.68 4.73
N GLY A 245 -14.54 -0.21 5.57
CA GLY A 245 -15.36 -1.12 6.36
C GLY A 245 -16.26 -0.43 7.37
N TYR A 246 -15.88 0.71 7.96
CA TYR A 246 -16.81 1.47 8.81
C TYR A 246 -18.02 1.99 8.03
N LEU A 247 -17.81 2.39 6.77
CA LEU A 247 -18.89 2.84 5.90
C LEU A 247 -19.83 1.70 5.51
N MET A 248 -19.29 0.52 5.19
CA MET A 248 -20.09 -0.59 4.66
C MET A 248 -20.72 -1.45 5.76
N LEU A 249 -20.02 -1.72 6.87
CA LEU A 249 -20.52 -2.60 7.94
C LEU A 249 -21.58 -1.94 8.84
N PHE A 250 -21.51 -0.62 8.97
CA PHE A 250 -22.35 0.16 9.89
C PHE A 250 -23.10 1.30 9.19
N ALA A 251 -23.39 1.17 7.90
CA ALA A 251 -24.09 2.18 7.11
C ALA A 251 -25.44 2.59 7.72
N ALA A 252 -26.19 1.62 8.26
CA ALA A 252 -27.49 1.86 8.87
C ALA A 252 -27.41 2.64 10.20
N SER A 253 -26.24 2.66 10.87
CA SER A 253 -26.07 3.38 12.15
C SER A 253 -25.81 4.86 11.97
N PHE A 254 -24.95 5.21 11.01
CA PHE A 254 -24.47 6.57 10.86
C PHE A 254 -24.50 7.01 9.38
N PRO A 255 -25.61 7.61 8.92
CA PRO A 255 -25.77 8.04 7.53
C PRO A 255 -24.79 9.15 7.09
N LEU A 256 -24.25 9.95 8.01
CA LEU A 256 -23.29 11.01 7.72
C LEU A 256 -21.85 10.50 7.55
N ALA A 257 -21.59 9.19 7.75
CA ALA A 257 -20.26 8.60 7.63
C ALA A 257 -19.58 8.90 6.28
N PRO A 258 -20.27 8.80 5.11
CA PRO A 258 -19.65 9.09 3.82
C PRO A 258 -19.13 10.52 3.68
N LEU A 259 -19.80 11.50 4.32
CA LEU A 259 -19.36 12.90 4.29
C LEU A 259 -18.04 13.08 5.05
N ILE A 260 -17.91 12.47 6.23
CA ILE A 260 -16.66 12.48 7.01
C ILE A 260 -15.55 11.76 6.22
N ALA A 261 -15.85 10.63 5.59
CA ALA A 261 -14.88 9.91 4.77
C ALA A 261 -14.42 10.73 3.56
N LEU A 262 -15.31 11.49 2.92
CA LEU A 262 -14.97 12.37 1.80
C LEU A 262 -13.98 13.46 2.23
N ILE A 263 -14.25 14.15 3.34
CA ILE A 263 -13.38 15.23 3.86
C ILE A 263 -12.00 14.68 4.23
N THR A 264 -11.98 13.60 5.01
CA THR A 264 -10.72 12.97 5.44
C THR A 264 -9.91 12.44 4.25
N ASN A 265 -10.54 11.82 3.25
CA ASN A 265 -9.85 11.37 2.04
C ASN A 265 -9.32 12.53 1.18
N PHE A 266 -10.04 13.65 1.11
CA PHE A 266 -9.56 14.82 0.37
C PHE A 266 -8.28 15.41 0.98
N ILE A 267 -8.22 15.50 2.31
CA ILE A 267 -7.02 15.93 3.03
C ILE A 267 -5.90 14.92 2.81
N ASP A 268 -6.19 13.63 2.97
CA ASP A 268 -5.17 12.57 2.94
C ASP A 268 -4.49 12.45 1.57
N VAL A 269 -5.24 12.56 0.46
CA VAL A 269 -4.65 12.58 -0.90
C VAL A 269 -3.59 13.69 -1.05
N ARG A 270 -3.81 14.85 -0.41
CA ARG A 270 -2.84 15.96 -0.45
C ARG A 270 -1.63 15.70 0.44
N VAL A 271 -1.87 15.16 1.63
CA VAL A 271 -0.80 14.79 2.59
C VAL A 271 0.10 13.71 1.97
N ASP A 272 -0.48 12.68 1.37
CA ASP A 272 0.25 11.59 0.71
C ASP A 272 1.05 12.06 -0.49
N ALA A 273 0.47 12.92 -1.34
CA ALA A 273 1.20 13.52 -2.46
C ALA A 273 2.42 14.32 -1.96
N ASN A 274 2.25 15.13 -0.91
CA ASN A 274 3.35 15.89 -0.34
C ASN A 274 4.43 14.97 0.27
N ARG A 275 4.00 13.87 0.91
CA ARG A 275 4.88 12.88 1.55
C ARG A 275 5.73 12.13 0.51
N LEU A 276 5.14 11.74 -0.62
CA LEU A 276 5.85 11.08 -1.71
C LEU A 276 6.78 12.03 -2.50
N LEU A 277 6.44 13.32 -2.60
CA LEU A 277 7.24 14.30 -3.34
C LEU A 277 8.40 14.87 -2.52
N TRP A 278 8.20 15.14 -1.23
CA TRP A 278 9.13 15.96 -0.44
C TRP A 278 9.69 15.26 0.80
N THR A 279 8.99 14.28 1.38
CA THR A 279 9.40 13.66 2.65
C THR A 279 10.25 12.41 2.44
N TYR A 280 9.83 11.51 1.55
CA TYR A 280 10.54 10.27 1.28
C TYR A 280 11.47 10.38 0.08
N ARG A 281 12.48 9.49 0.06
CA ARG A 281 13.30 9.29 -1.13
C ARG A 281 12.48 8.68 -2.27
N ARG A 282 12.75 9.09 -3.51
CA ARG A 282 12.06 8.56 -4.70
C ARG A 282 12.05 7.02 -4.74
N PRO A 283 10.87 6.37 -4.81
CA PRO A 283 10.77 4.92 -4.90
C PRO A 283 11.07 4.40 -6.31
N LEU A 284 11.43 3.11 -6.39
CA LEU A 284 11.53 2.39 -7.65
C LEU A 284 10.12 2.11 -8.20
N ALA A 285 9.92 2.37 -9.50
CA ALA A 285 8.65 2.12 -10.15
C ALA A 285 8.49 0.62 -10.45
N PHE A 286 7.45 0.00 -9.88
CA PHE A 286 7.03 -1.36 -10.20
C PHE A 286 5.75 -1.33 -11.03
N ILE A 287 5.65 -2.23 -11.99
CA ILE A 287 4.45 -2.38 -12.83
C ILE A 287 3.53 -3.37 -12.14
N SER A 288 2.33 -2.95 -11.76
CA SER A 288 1.25 -3.82 -11.28
C SER A 288 0.09 -3.79 -12.28
N GLN A 289 -0.64 -4.91 -12.39
CA GLN A 289 -1.83 -5.02 -13.24
C GLN A 289 -3.10 -4.59 -12.49
N ASP A 290 -3.13 -4.79 -11.18
CA ASP A 290 -4.28 -4.53 -10.32
C ASP A 290 -3.84 -4.05 -8.91
N ILE A 291 -4.82 -3.85 -8.03
CA ILE A 291 -4.62 -3.52 -6.61
C ILE A 291 -4.26 -4.75 -5.76
N GLY A 292 -4.12 -5.95 -6.34
CA GLY A 292 -3.82 -7.19 -5.64
C GLY A 292 -4.94 -7.68 -4.71
N MET A 293 -4.55 -8.29 -3.58
CA MET A 293 -5.47 -8.90 -2.61
C MET A 293 -6.46 -7.95 -1.93
N TRP A 294 -6.29 -6.63 -2.08
CA TRP A 294 -7.26 -5.66 -1.58
C TRP A 294 -8.63 -5.78 -2.25
N TYR A 295 -8.69 -6.15 -3.53
CA TYR A 295 -9.97 -6.31 -4.23
C TYR A 295 -10.87 -7.41 -3.62
N PRO A 296 -10.40 -8.67 -3.44
CA PRO A 296 -11.21 -9.68 -2.77
C PRO A 296 -11.54 -9.33 -1.31
N ILE A 297 -10.67 -8.60 -0.60
CA ILE A 297 -10.95 -8.09 0.75
C ILE A 297 -12.13 -7.10 0.74
N LEU A 298 -12.16 -6.15 -0.20
CA LEU A 298 -13.28 -5.21 -0.36
C LEU A 298 -14.58 -5.95 -0.70
N ARG A 299 -14.53 -6.99 -1.56
CA ARG A 299 -15.70 -7.85 -1.82
C ARG A 299 -16.17 -8.59 -0.57
N PHE A 300 -15.25 -9.08 0.26
CA PHE A 300 -15.57 -9.70 1.54
C PHE A 300 -16.27 -8.70 2.47
N ILE A 301 -15.72 -7.50 2.66
CA ILE A 301 -16.32 -6.43 3.47
C ILE A 301 -17.73 -6.09 2.97
N ASN A 302 -17.93 -5.97 1.66
CA ASN A 302 -19.26 -5.69 1.10
C ASN A 302 -20.25 -6.82 1.35
N THR A 303 -19.81 -8.06 1.27
CA THR A 303 -20.66 -9.23 1.54
C THR A 303 -21.07 -9.25 3.00
N VAL A 304 -20.13 -9.09 3.93
CA VAL A 304 -20.40 -8.99 5.37
C VAL A 304 -21.19 -7.73 5.71
N GLY A 305 -21.02 -6.64 4.97
CA GLY A 305 -21.74 -5.38 5.18
C GLY A 305 -23.23 -5.50 4.93
N VAL A 306 -23.65 -6.23 3.88
CA VAL A 306 -25.08 -6.50 3.64
C VAL A 306 -25.68 -7.26 4.82
N ILE A 307 -25.01 -8.31 5.28
CA ILE A 307 -25.43 -9.13 6.43
C ILE A 307 -25.48 -8.26 7.69
N SER A 308 -24.40 -7.55 8.02
CA SER A 308 -24.31 -6.69 9.20
C SER A 308 -25.43 -5.65 9.25
N ASN A 309 -25.70 -4.93 8.15
CA ASN A 309 -26.79 -3.95 8.11
C ASN A 309 -28.17 -4.59 8.24
N ALA A 310 -28.39 -5.78 7.66
CA ALA A 310 -29.64 -6.53 7.82
C ALA A 310 -29.89 -6.85 9.31
N PHE A 311 -28.87 -7.36 9.99
CA PHE A 311 -28.93 -7.65 11.42
C PHE A 311 -29.09 -6.38 12.27
N LEU A 312 -28.41 -5.28 11.93
CA LEU A 312 -28.58 -4.00 12.63
C LEU A 312 -30.02 -3.50 12.54
N ILE A 313 -30.65 -3.57 11.37
CA ILE A 313 -32.04 -3.15 11.18
C ILE A 313 -32.99 -4.09 11.94
N ALA A 314 -32.79 -5.40 11.84
CA ALA A 314 -33.72 -6.38 12.40
C ALA A 314 -33.59 -6.58 13.91
N PHE A 315 -32.43 -6.29 14.49
CA PHE A 315 -32.17 -6.50 15.91
C PHE A 315 -31.96 -5.19 16.65
N THR A 316 -31.19 -4.24 16.12
CA THR A 316 -30.72 -3.04 16.85
C THR A 316 -31.62 -1.83 16.67
N SER A 317 -32.43 -1.78 15.61
CA SER A 317 -33.38 -0.69 15.40
C SER A 317 -34.60 -0.79 16.31
N HIS A 318 -35.05 0.35 16.83
CA HIS A 318 -36.29 0.47 17.61
C HIS A 318 -37.53 0.01 16.81
N TRP A 319 -37.51 0.17 15.48
CA TRP A 319 -38.60 -0.27 14.60
C TRP A 319 -38.91 -1.76 14.72
N SER A 320 -37.87 -2.58 14.95
CA SER A 320 -37.98 -4.04 15.01
C SER A 320 -38.24 -4.60 16.42
N GLU A 321 -38.29 -3.74 17.45
CA GLU A 321 -38.34 -4.17 18.85
C GLU A 321 -39.62 -4.94 19.20
N THR A 322 -40.75 -4.59 18.59
CA THR A 322 -42.05 -5.24 18.84
C THR A 322 -42.22 -6.59 18.12
N PHE A 323 -41.29 -6.97 17.25
CA PHE A 323 -41.39 -8.19 16.46
C PHE A 323 -40.82 -9.41 17.20
N SER A 324 -41.53 -10.53 17.11
CA SER A 324 -41.04 -11.85 17.51
C SER A 324 -39.76 -12.22 16.76
N LEU A 325 -38.91 -13.06 17.35
CA LEU A 325 -37.65 -13.53 16.74
C LEU A 325 -37.83 -14.02 15.29
N SER A 326 -38.86 -14.82 15.02
CA SER A 326 -39.14 -15.35 13.67
C SER A 326 -39.39 -14.25 12.64
N LYS A 327 -40.13 -13.20 13.01
CA LYS A 327 -40.39 -12.04 12.13
C LYS A 327 -39.10 -11.26 11.86
N ARG A 328 -38.24 -11.07 12.87
CA ARG A 328 -36.93 -10.41 12.70
C ARG A 328 -36.03 -11.18 11.74
N LEU A 329 -35.97 -12.52 11.85
CA LEU A 329 -35.20 -13.35 10.93
C LEU A 329 -35.73 -13.30 9.49
N TRP A 330 -37.05 -13.26 9.29
CA TRP A 330 -37.64 -13.06 7.96
C TRP A 330 -37.28 -11.68 7.36
N VAL A 331 -37.20 -10.64 8.19
CA VAL A 331 -36.72 -9.32 7.74
C VAL A 331 -35.26 -9.40 7.28
N VAL A 332 -34.39 -10.09 8.01
CA VAL A 332 -32.98 -10.29 7.61
C VAL A 332 -32.90 -11.00 6.25
N ILE A 333 -33.56 -12.15 6.13
CA ILE A 333 -33.56 -12.95 4.90
C ILE A 333 -34.10 -12.13 3.72
N GLY A 334 -35.23 -11.43 3.91
CA GLY A 334 -35.83 -10.60 2.87
C GLY A 334 -34.91 -9.47 2.43
N PHE A 335 -34.34 -8.72 3.38
CA PHE A 335 -33.41 -7.64 3.09
C PHE A 335 -32.16 -8.14 2.34
N GLU A 336 -31.55 -9.23 2.79
CA GLU A 336 -30.37 -9.82 2.16
C GLU A 336 -30.65 -10.23 0.71
N HIS A 337 -31.74 -10.96 0.45
CA HIS A 337 -32.08 -11.42 -0.90
C HIS A 337 -32.40 -10.26 -1.83
N ILE A 338 -33.06 -9.21 -1.35
CA ILE A 338 -33.34 -8.00 -2.14
C ILE A 338 -32.02 -7.31 -2.52
N VAL A 339 -31.13 -7.07 -1.55
CA VAL A 339 -29.87 -6.36 -1.81
C VAL A 339 -28.95 -7.18 -2.72
N TYR A 340 -28.82 -8.49 -2.50
CA TYR A 340 -28.05 -9.35 -3.40
C TYR A 340 -28.69 -9.49 -4.78
N GLY A 341 -30.01 -9.52 -4.87
CA GLY A 341 -30.74 -9.51 -6.13
C GLY A 341 -30.47 -8.24 -6.94
N VAL A 342 -30.52 -7.07 -6.30
CA VAL A 342 -30.18 -5.78 -6.92
C VAL A 342 -28.70 -5.74 -7.33
N LYS A 343 -27.79 -6.21 -6.47
CA LYS A 343 -26.37 -6.31 -6.81
C LYS A 343 -26.15 -7.18 -8.06
N LEU A 344 -26.77 -8.36 -8.11
CA LEU A 344 -26.67 -9.27 -9.24
C LEU A 344 -27.24 -8.62 -10.52
N LEU A 345 -28.36 -7.92 -10.41
CA LEU A 345 -28.95 -7.18 -11.52
C LEU A 345 -27.99 -6.13 -12.08
N ILE A 346 -27.33 -5.35 -11.21
CA ILE A 346 -26.33 -4.35 -11.60
C ILE A 346 -25.10 -5.02 -12.24
N GLU A 347 -24.63 -6.13 -11.70
CA GLU A 347 -23.51 -6.91 -12.24
C GLU A 347 -23.81 -7.49 -13.63
N ILE A 348 -25.08 -7.84 -13.90
CA ILE A 348 -25.53 -8.25 -15.24
C ILE A 348 -25.66 -7.04 -16.18
N MET A 349 -26.13 -5.90 -15.67
CA MET A 349 -26.39 -4.70 -16.48
C MET A 349 -25.10 -4.00 -16.94
N ILE A 350 -24.06 -3.98 -16.09
CA ILE A 350 -22.81 -3.26 -16.35
C ILE A 350 -21.73 -4.24 -16.81
N PRO A 351 -21.28 -4.20 -18.08
CA PRO A 351 -20.22 -5.08 -18.54
C PRO A 351 -18.86 -4.71 -17.91
N ASP A 352 -18.11 -5.70 -17.42
CA ASP A 352 -16.79 -5.54 -16.78
C ASP A 352 -15.75 -4.77 -17.62
N THR A 353 -15.89 -4.81 -18.94
CA THR A 353 -14.98 -4.14 -19.88
C THR A 353 -15.77 -3.36 -20.91
N THR A 354 -15.43 -2.09 -21.06
CA THR A 354 -16.05 -1.20 -22.04
C THR A 354 -15.82 -1.71 -23.46
N ALA A 355 -16.78 -1.47 -24.35
CA ALA A 355 -16.70 -1.88 -25.75
C ALA A 355 -15.44 -1.29 -26.43
N TYR A 356 -15.08 -0.05 -26.09
CA TYR A 356 -13.89 0.64 -26.57
C TYR A 356 -12.59 -0.11 -26.26
N VAL A 357 -12.41 -0.60 -25.03
CA VAL A 357 -11.18 -1.33 -24.67
C VAL A 357 -11.12 -2.68 -25.39
N LYS A 358 -12.27 -3.36 -25.57
CA LYS A 358 -12.34 -4.62 -26.33
C LYS A 358 -11.96 -4.42 -27.80
N MET A 359 -12.47 -3.38 -28.46
CA MET A 359 -12.13 -3.08 -29.86
C MET A 359 -10.64 -2.73 -30.01
N VAL A 360 -10.08 -1.89 -29.12
CA VAL A 360 -8.65 -1.52 -29.19
C VAL A 360 -7.75 -2.74 -28.97
N ARG A 361 -8.07 -3.60 -28.00
CA ARG A 361 -7.31 -4.83 -27.77
C ARG A 361 -7.39 -5.79 -28.97
N ARG A 362 -8.56 -5.88 -29.62
CA ARG A 362 -8.77 -6.68 -30.84
C ARG A 362 -7.98 -6.11 -32.03
N GLN A 363 -8.03 -4.80 -32.25
CA GLN A 363 -7.26 -4.11 -33.29
C GLN A 363 -5.76 -4.28 -33.08
N ASN A 364 -5.25 -4.12 -31.85
CA ASN A 364 -3.84 -4.33 -31.55
C ASN A 364 -3.41 -5.78 -31.82
N LYS A 365 -4.24 -6.76 -31.47
CA LYS A 365 -3.98 -8.17 -31.81
C LYS A 365 -3.93 -8.41 -33.32
N MET A 366 -4.87 -7.82 -34.08
CA MET A 366 -4.90 -7.92 -35.54
C MET A 366 -3.63 -7.31 -36.16
N LYS A 367 -3.30 -6.07 -35.80
CA LYS A 367 -2.09 -5.38 -36.28
C LYS A 367 -0.80 -6.15 -35.98
N VAL A 368 -0.69 -6.74 -34.79
CA VAL A 368 0.46 -7.60 -34.45
C VAL A 368 0.48 -8.87 -35.31
N SER A 369 -0.67 -9.52 -35.53
CA SER A 369 -0.74 -10.71 -36.38
C SER A 369 -0.42 -10.41 -37.85
N GLU A 370 -0.84 -9.25 -38.37
CA GLU A 370 -0.52 -8.81 -39.72
C GLU A 370 0.97 -8.52 -39.87
N ARG A 371 1.58 -7.79 -38.93
CA ARG A 371 3.03 -7.54 -38.93
C ARG A 371 3.83 -8.84 -38.89
N LEU A 372 3.45 -9.79 -38.04
CA LEU A 372 4.11 -11.10 -37.99
C LEU A 372 3.98 -11.85 -39.31
N LYS A 373 2.82 -11.80 -39.99
CA LYS A 373 2.64 -12.41 -41.31
C LYS A 373 3.52 -11.75 -42.38
N CYS A 374 3.62 -10.43 -42.39
CA CYS A 374 4.51 -9.71 -43.32
C CYS A 374 5.97 -10.07 -43.05
N GLU A 375 6.41 -10.08 -41.80
CA GLU A 375 7.78 -10.42 -41.41
C GLU A 375 8.13 -11.89 -41.75
N THR A 376 7.15 -12.80 -41.64
CA THR A 376 7.32 -14.21 -42.07
C THR A 376 7.41 -14.32 -43.59
N LYS A 377 6.60 -13.55 -44.34
CA LYS A 377 6.67 -13.49 -45.81
C LYS A 377 7.99 -12.88 -46.30
N ASP A 378 8.47 -11.83 -45.64
CA ASP A 378 9.79 -11.24 -45.94
C ASP A 378 10.92 -12.22 -45.65
N TYR A 379 10.84 -13.01 -44.56
CA TYR A 379 11.81 -14.07 -44.30
C TYR A 379 11.82 -15.16 -45.40
N HIS A 380 10.65 -15.56 -45.90
CA HIS A 380 10.52 -16.49 -47.03
C HIS A 380 10.93 -15.88 -48.39
N ASN A 381 10.86 -14.56 -48.55
CA ASN A 381 11.34 -13.88 -49.75
C ASN A 381 12.87 -13.65 -49.73
N ILE A 382 13.47 -13.50 -48.53
CA ILE A 382 14.92 -13.36 -48.33
C ILE A 382 15.63 -14.72 -48.39
N VAL A 383 14.96 -15.79 -47.94
CA VAL A 383 15.44 -17.18 -48.08
C VAL A 383 14.69 -17.84 -49.23
N PRO A 384 15.22 -17.86 -50.46
CA PRO A 384 14.57 -18.55 -51.56
C PRO A 384 14.34 -20.03 -51.21
N GLN A 385 13.13 -20.53 -51.51
CA GLN A 385 12.73 -21.94 -51.35
C GLN A 385 13.66 -22.92 -52.07
N ASP A 386 14.48 -22.44 -53.02
CA ASP A 386 15.44 -23.23 -53.79
C ASP A 386 16.85 -23.34 -53.15
N SER A 387 17.05 -22.89 -51.91
CA SER A 387 18.22 -23.36 -51.16
C SER A 387 17.98 -24.81 -50.76
N HIS A 388 18.33 -25.72 -51.67
CA HIS A 388 18.41 -27.16 -51.43
C HIS A 388 18.97 -27.38 -50.01
N ARG A 389 18.11 -27.82 -49.09
CA ARG A 389 18.54 -28.33 -47.79
C ARG A 389 19.32 -29.61 -48.04
N SER A 390 20.59 -29.44 -48.35
CA SER A 390 21.56 -30.50 -48.27
C SER A 390 22.15 -30.50 -46.88
N TRP A 391 22.01 -31.61 -46.16
CA TRP A 391 22.81 -31.83 -44.96
C TRP A 391 23.92 -32.83 -45.29
N PHE A 392 25.05 -32.69 -44.59
CA PHE A 392 26.13 -33.67 -44.60
C PHE A 392 25.79 -34.79 -43.62
N ASP A 393 25.75 -36.04 -44.07
CA ASP A 393 25.66 -37.15 -43.13
C ASP A 393 26.92 -37.25 -42.25
N CYS A 394 26.90 -38.08 -41.22
CA CYS A 394 28.03 -38.24 -40.31
C CYS A 394 29.31 -38.77 -40.98
N ASN A 395 29.24 -39.16 -42.27
CA ASN A 395 30.36 -39.59 -43.10
C ASN A 395 30.78 -38.50 -44.11
N GLY A 396 30.20 -37.30 -44.03
CA GLY A 396 30.58 -36.16 -44.87
C GLY A 396 30.02 -36.18 -46.28
N GLN A 397 28.95 -36.93 -46.58
CA GLN A 397 28.30 -36.89 -47.91
C GLN A 397 27.06 -35.98 -47.96
N LEU A 398 26.97 -35.16 -49.01
CA LEU A 398 25.84 -34.24 -49.28
C LEU A 398 24.62 -35.04 -49.79
N LYS A 399 23.49 -35.00 -49.08
CA LYS A 399 22.21 -35.54 -49.58
C LYS A 399 21.14 -34.46 -49.67
N ALA A 400 20.44 -34.39 -50.80
CA ALA A 400 19.34 -33.45 -51.04
C ALA A 400 17.98 -34.08 -50.72
N PHE A 401 17.10 -33.32 -50.08
CA PHE A 401 15.71 -33.70 -49.82
C PHE A 401 14.88 -33.53 -51.11
N LYS A 402 14.06 -34.51 -51.48
CA LYS A 402 13.11 -34.42 -52.60
C LYS A 402 11.70 -34.69 -52.07
N GLU A 403 10.93 -33.64 -51.83
CA GLU A 403 9.50 -33.78 -51.52
C GLU A 403 8.68 -33.88 -52.81
N PRO A 404 7.58 -34.66 -52.82
CA PRO A 404 6.68 -34.75 -53.96
C PRO A 404 5.82 -33.48 -54.06
N ILE A 405 5.73 -32.95 -55.28
CA ILE A 405 4.99 -31.74 -55.62
C ILE A 405 3.48 -32.04 -55.49
N LEU A 406 2.81 -31.37 -54.56
CA LEU A 406 1.36 -31.20 -54.53
C LEU A 406 1.05 -29.78 -55.04
N GLU A 407 0.38 -29.68 -56.17
CA GLU A 407 -0.04 -28.40 -56.77
C GLU A 407 -1.15 -27.76 -55.92
N GLU A 408 -0.91 -26.54 -55.41
CA GLU A 408 -1.95 -25.64 -54.90
C GLU A 408 -2.36 -24.61 -55.98
N PRO A 409 -3.63 -24.18 -56.01
CA PRO A 409 -4.16 -23.28 -57.03
C PRO A 409 -3.68 -21.82 -56.86
N PRO A 410 -3.73 -20.98 -57.92
CA PRO A 410 -3.05 -19.69 -57.92
C PRO A 410 -3.71 -18.66 -56.98
N GLU A 411 -2.94 -18.19 -56.00
CA GLU A 411 -3.29 -17.11 -55.09
C GLU A 411 -3.14 -15.74 -55.77
N LYS A 412 -4.18 -14.89 -55.70
CA LYS A 412 -4.16 -13.52 -56.23
C LYS A 412 -3.16 -12.66 -55.46
N ARG A 413 -2.26 -12.04 -56.22
CA ARG A 413 -1.22 -11.12 -55.76
C ARG A 413 -1.83 -9.81 -55.23
N ASN A 414 -1.95 -9.68 -53.91
CA ASN A 414 -2.10 -8.37 -53.26
C ASN A 414 -0.78 -8.03 -52.54
N SER A 415 -0.06 -7.06 -53.10
CA SER A 415 1.12 -6.45 -52.50
C SER A 415 0.72 -5.68 -51.24
N CYS A 416 1.38 -5.96 -50.11
CA CYS A 416 1.33 -5.08 -48.95
C CYS A 416 2.17 -3.83 -49.25
N SER A 417 1.54 -2.80 -49.83
CA SER A 417 2.04 -1.43 -49.77
C SER A 417 1.50 -0.77 -48.52
N VAL A 418 2.40 -0.36 -47.62
CA VAL A 418 2.10 0.64 -46.60
C VAL A 418 2.11 1.97 -47.34
N GLU A 419 0.94 2.51 -47.65
CA GLU A 419 0.80 3.88 -48.13
C GLU A 419 0.91 4.83 -46.93
N ASP A 420 1.99 5.62 -46.93
CA ASP A 420 2.06 6.89 -46.21
C ASP A 420 1.24 7.91 -47.02
N GLU A 421 0.01 8.20 -46.59
CA GLU A 421 -0.74 9.33 -47.13
C GLU A 421 -0.66 10.55 -46.20
N THR A 422 -0.14 11.65 -46.75
CA THR A 422 -0.32 13.01 -46.26
C THR A 422 -0.96 13.89 -47.34
N SER A 423 -1.99 14.65 -46.94
CA SER A 423 -2.67 15.82 -47.57
C SER A 423 -3.75 15.53 -48.63
N SER A 424 -4.96 16.13 -48.69
CA SER A 424 -5.65 17.25 -47.99
C SER A 424 -7.16 17.32 -48.41
N PRO A 425 -7.95 18.43 -48.29
CA PRO A 425 -9.10 18.59 -47.38
C PRO A 425 -10.50 18.71 -48.05
N ILE A 426 -11.58 18.51 -47.28
CA ILE A 426 -12.93 19.06 -47.59
C ILE A 426 -13.52 19.62 -46.29
N GLU A 427 -13.84 20.92 -46.30
CA GLU A 427 -14.47 21.68 -45.23
C GLU A 427 -15.99 21.44 -45.15
N LEU A 428 -16.53 21.41 -43.92
CA LEU A 428 -17.79 22.10 -43.58
C LEU A 428 -17.87 22.35 -42.06
N SER A 429 -17.40 23.54 -41.67
CA SER A 429 -17.94 24.48 -40.67
C SER A 429 -18.44 23.98 -39.29
N HIS A 430 -17.67 24.23 -38.22
CA HIS A 430 -17.81 25.41 -37.32
C HIS A 430 -16.94 25.27 -36.04
N SER A 431 -15.98 26.21 -35.88
CA SER A 431 -15.38 26.81 -34.66
C SER A 431 -15.32 25.99 -33.34
N THR A 432 -14.18 25.84 -32.63
CA THR A 432 -13.22 26.89 -32.22
C THR A 432 -11.89 26.27 -31.71
N SER A 433 -10.80 27.00 -31.95
CA SER A 433 -9.36 26.68 -31.82
C SER A 433 -8.78 26.68 -30.39
N CYS A 434 -7.73 25.87 -30.13
CA CYS A 434 -6.47 26.38 -29.55
C CYS A 434 -5.27 25.41 -29.72
N ASN A 435 -4.12 25.96 -30.14
CA ASN A 435 -2.88 25.31 -30.59
C ASN A 435 -1.92 24.89 -29.46
N LEU A 436 -1.36 23.68 -29.52
CA LEU A 436 -0.16 23.28 -28.75
C LEU A 436 0.62 22.11 -29.40
N SER A 437 1.39 22.33 -30.47
CA SER A 437 2.23 21.23 -31.03
C SER A 437 3.56 21.60 -31.70
N THR A 438 3.90 22.87 -31.88
CA THR A 438 5.17 23.28 -32.51
C THR A 438 6.43 23.12 -31.64
N GLN A 439 6.30 22.75 -30.36
CA GLN A 439 7.46 22.64 -29.45
C GLN A 439 8.08 21.22 -29.36
N LYS A 440 7.43 20.20 -29.94
CA LYS A 440 7.83 18.79 -29.77
C LYS A 440 8.82 18.29 -30.83
N GLN A 441 8.82 18.87 -32.03
CA GLN A 441 9.68 18.42 -33.13
C GLN A 441 11.14 18.90 -33.01
N HIS A 442 11.40 20.06 -32.42
CA HIS A 442 12.77 20.54 -32.20
C HIS A 442 13.57 19.76 -31.13
N ARG A 443 12.89 19.03 -30.23
CA ARG A 443 13.54 18.28 -29.14
C ARG A 443 14.10 16.91 -29.56
N LEU A 444 13.60 16.32 -30.65
CA LEU A 444 14.04 15.01 -31.13
C LEU A 444 15.29 15.11 -32.02
N LYS A 445 15.43 16.17 -32.82
CA LYS A 445 16.66 16.40 -33.63
C LYS A 445 17.91 16.68 -32.79
N ARG A 446 17.80 17.32 -31.61
CA ARG A 446 18.94 17.57 -30.72
C ARG A 446 19.49 16.32 -30.01
N LYS A 447 18.66 15.30 -29.77
CA LYS A 447 19.10 14.06 -29.10
C LYS A 447 19.89 13.13 -30.02
N SER A 448 19.62 13.18 -31.33
CA SER A 448 20.33 12.40 -32.34
C SER A 448 21.78 12.88 -32.53
N LEU A 449 22.02 14.20 -32.54
CA LEU A 449 23.36 14.74 -32.77
C LEU A 449 24.33 14.47 -31.60
N HIS A 450 23.83 14.51 -30.37
CA HIS A 450 24.65 14.37 -29.15
C HIS A 450 25.10 12.92 -28.89
N ALA A 451 24.40 11.92 -29.45
CA ALA A 451 24.78 10.51 -29.35
C ALA A 451 25.93 10.15 -30.31
N THR A 452 25.93 10.72 -31.51
CA THR A 452 27.00 10.56 -32.51
C THR A 452 28.33 11.20 -32.08
N GLU A 453 28.28 12.27 -31.28
CA GLU A 453 29.48 12.98 -30.81
C GLU A 453 30.18 12.25 -29.64
N MET A 454 29.42 11.50 -28.83
CA MET A 454 29.96 10.68 -27.73
C MET A 454 30.68 9.42 -28.24
N LEU A 455 30.16 8.77 -29.28
CA LEU A 455 30.78 7.57 -29.87
C LEU A 455 32.11 7.90 -30.59
N ASN A 456 32.25 9.09 -31.15
CA ASN A 456 33.49 9.53 -31.79
C ASN A 456 34.60 9.93 -30.79
N LYS A 457 34.25 10.23 -29.53
CA LYS A 457 35.23 10.51 -28.46
C LYS A 457 35.81 9.23 -27.84
N GLN A 458 35.06 8.13 -27.79
CA GLN A 458 35.59 6.84 -27.31
C GLN A 458 36.58 6.20 -28.29
N LYS A 459 36.48 6.47 -29.60
CA LYS A 459 37.35 5.90 -30.63
C LYS A 459 38.72 6.59 -30.77
N LYS A 460 38.96 7.71 -30.06
CA LYS A 460 40.21 8.49 -30.10
C LYS A 460 41.08 8.37 -28.84
N GLY A 461 40.71 7.51 -27.89
CA GLY A 461 41.41 7.35 -26.61
C GLY A 461 42.17 6.03 -26.41
N SER A 462 42.27 5.16 -27.43
CA SER A 462 42.91 3.85 -27.32
C SER A 462 44.06 3.69 -28.31
N VAL A 463 45.12 4.48 -28.13
CA VAL A 463 46.47 4.20 -28.66
C VAL A 463 47.46 4.76 -27.65
N ALA A 464 47.89 3.93 -26.69
CA ALA A 464 49.19 4.00 -26.00
C ALA A 464 49.29 2.81 -25.02
N ASP A 465 50.37 2.05 -25.20
CA ASP A 465 51.12 1.22 -24.24
C ASP A 465 50.71 -0.26 -24.03
N ASP A 466 51.49 -1.12 -24.70
CA ASP A 466 51.75 -2.55 -24.45
C ASP A 466 53.03 -2.71 -23.59
N GLU A 467 53.26 -3.94 -23.07
CA GLU A 467 54.40 -4.50 -22.27
C GLU A 467 54.20 -4.44 -20.73
N ASP A 468 54.39 -5.47 -19.90
CA ASP A 468 54.85 -6.87 -20.04
C ASP A 468 54.51 -7.64 -18.72
N ASP A 469 54.50 -8.98 -18.78
CA ASP A 469 54.66 -10.01 -17.69
C ASP A 469 53.78 -9.98 -16.41
N GLY A 470 53.34 -11.06 -15.76
CA GLY A 470 53.59 -12.49 -15.80
C GLY A 470 53.07 -13.13 -14.49
N ASP A 471 52.49 -14.33 -14.63
CA ASP A 471 52.44 -15.47 -13.69
C ASP A 471 51.58 -15.56 -12.40
N SER A 472 50.87 -16.70 -12.35
CA SER A 472 50.64 -17.64 -11.22
C SER A 472 49.62 -17.41 -10.06
N ASP A 473 48.81 -18.46 -9.91
CA ASP A 473 48.36 -19.14 -8.67
C ASP A 473 47.13 -18.69 -7.82
N SER A 474 46.06 -19.48 -7.98
CA SER A 474 45.51 -20.44 -6.99
C SER A 474 45.16 -20.00 -5.54
N ALA A 475 43.84 -20.12 -5.26
CA ALA A 475 43.21 -20.75 -4.07
C ALA A 475 42.79 -19.93 -2.82
N ALA A 476 41.67 -20.44 -2.26
CA ALA A 476 41.11 -20.33 -0.89
C ALA A 476 40.51 -18.97 -0.47
N ALA A 477 39.20 -18.82 -0.27
CA ALA A 477 38.34 -19.36 0.81
C ALA A 477 38.70 -18.88 2.23
N LYS A 478 37.67 -18.35 2.92
CA LYS A 478 37.49 -18.09 4.37
C LYS A 478 37.67 -16.67 4.91
N THR A 479 36.51 -16.09 5.29
CA THR A 479 36.11 -15.82 6.69
C THR A 479 36.86 -14.75 7.50
N ARG A 480 36.02 -13.85 8.07
CA ARG A 480 36.04 -13.25 9.42
C ARG A 480 36.67 -11.86 9.66
N ASP A 481 35.82 -11.06 10.32
CA ASP A 481 36.05 -10.28 11.55
C ASP A 481 37.17 -9.23 11.64
N ARG A 482 36.74 -8.07 12.18
CA ARG A 482 37.48 -7.08 12.98
C ARG A 482 38.61 -6.33 12.27
N ILE A 483 38.47 -5.00 12.23
CA ILE A 483 39.40 -4.08 12.90
C ILE A 483 38.59 -2.90 13.44
N ILE A 484 38.60 -2.81 14.77
CA ILE A 484 38.28 -1.63 15.60
C ILE A 484 39.64 -1.06 16.01
N ASN A 485 39.87 0.21 15.72
CA ASN A 485 40.75 1.14 16.44
C ASN A 485 40.67 2.47 15.67
N ARG A 486 40.76 3.68 16.20
CA ARG A 486 40.88 4.27 17.55
C ARG A 486 41.02 5.76 17.20
N ASN A 487 40.21 6.65 17.77
CA ASN A 487 40.66 7.97 18.25
C ASN A 487 39.46 8.73 18.84
N ARG A 488 39.35 8.64 20.18
CA ARG A 488 38.78 9.69 21.01
C ARG A 488 39.87 10.71 21.31
N PRO A 489 39.48 11.92 21.72
CA PRO A 489 40.02 12.46 22.96
C PRO A 489 38.89 12.73 23.97
N HIS A 490 39.12 12.25 25.19
CA HIS A 490 38.48 12.77 26.40
C HIS A 490 39.47 13.72 27.07
N SER A 491 38.96 14.83 27.59
CA SER A 491 39.44 15.40 28.86
C SER A 491 38.22 15.71 29.73
N LEU A 492 38.14 15.01 30.86
CA LEU A 492 37.28 15.30 32.01
C LEU A 492 37.88 16.44 32.85
N ALA A 493 37.03 17.19 33.55
CA ALA A 493 37.18 17.63 34.96
C ALA A 493 36.00 18.57 35.29
N THR A 494 34.93 18.10 35.95
CA THR A 494 34.66 18.07 37.41
C THR A 494 34.08 19.35 38.02
N ALA A 495 32.85 19.18 38.52
CA ALA A 495 32.26 19.68 39.77
C ALA A 495 32.23 21.18 40.11
N GLY A 496 31.02 21.67 40.36
CA GLY A 496 30.73 22.95 41.00
C GLY A 496 29.23 23.13 41.21
N SER A 497 28.70 22.54 42.27
CA SER A 497 27.40 22.88 42.87
C SER A 497 27.39 24.35 43.30
N ILE A 498 26.35 25.12 42.99
CA ILE A 498 25.83 26.25 43.79
C ILE A 498 24.38 26.56 43.38
N SER A 499 23.57 26.76 44.42
CA SER A 499 22.20 27.22 44.56
C SER A 499 21.82 28.51 43.80
N LEU A 500 20.58 28.57 43.32
CA LEU A 500 19.81 29.80 43.06
C LEU A 500 18.38 29.54 43.57
N SER A 501 18.05 29.97 44.79
CA SER A 501 17.56 31.30 45.16
C SER A 501 16.19 31.62 44.54
N LEU A 502 15.14 31.41 45.36
CA LEU A 502 13.83 32.02 45.17
C LEU A 502 13.97 33.55 45.28
N GLY A 503 13.66 34.25 44.20
CA GLY A 503 13.44 35.69 44.19
C GLY A 503 11.94 35.99 44.19
N ASN A 504 11.41 36.32 45.37
CA ASN A 504 10.17 37.07 45.55
C ASN A 504 10.27 38.46 44.91
N HIS A 505 9.19 38.95 44.29
CA HIS A 505 8.68 40.33 44.45
C HIS A 505 7.31 40.50 43.75
N PRO A 506 6.51 41.54 44.09
CA PRO A 506 5.25 41.31 44.81
C PRO A 506 4.00 41.72 44.02
N ALA A 507 2.86 41.34 44.60
CA ALA A 507 1.55 41.84 44.28
C ALA A 507 1.45 43.37 44.41
N SER A 508 0.73 43.99 43.48
CA SER A 508 0.00 45.23 43.68
C SER A 508 -1.23 45.27 42.76
N ASN A 509 -2.41 45.17 43.39
CA ASN A 509 -3.65 45.91 43.12
C ASN A 509 -4.04 46.23 41.66
N LEU A 510 -5.00 45.48 41.11
CA LEU A 510 -6.41 45.89 40.88
C LEU A 510 -7.18 44.77 40.17
#